data_AF-A0A2V7T342-F1
#
_entry.id   AF-A0A2V7T342-F1
#
_cell.length_a   1.000
_cell.length_b   1.000
_cell.length_c   1.000
_cell.angle_alpha   90.00
_cell.angle_beta   90.00
_cell.angle_gamma   90.00
#
_symmetry.space_group_name_H-M   'P 1'
#
loop_
_entity.id
_entity.type
_entity.pdbx_description
1 polymer ?
#
loop_
_entity_poly.entity_id
_entity_poly.type
_entity_poly.pdbx_seq_one_letter_code
_entity_poly.pdbx_strand_id
1 'polypeptide(L)'
;ERHRHRYEVSNAYRDVLAEYGMRCSGLSPDGSLVEMIELPDHPWFLGCQFHPELKSRPTRPHPLFAGFVGAARQQRRARRGGGAVGAEDAVAHPGRPSQLAGRRD
;
A
#
# COMPACT_ATOMS: atom_id res chain seq x y z
N GLU A 1 -7.25 -7.78 -14.66
CA GLU A 1 -7.82 -8.70 -13.63
C GLU A 1 -9.35 -8.66 -13.74
N ARG A 2 -10.15 -9.11 -12.76
CA ARG A 2 -11.61 -8.81 -12.77
C ARG A 2 -11.89 -7.60 -11.89
N HIS A 3 -12.74 -6.68 -12.36
CA HIS A 3 -13.05 -5.40 -11.71
C HIS A 3 -14.55 -5.33 -11.42
N ARG A 4 -14.93 -4.91 -10.21
CA ARG A 4 -16.34 -4.74 -9.81
C ARG A 4 -16.50 -3.62 -8.78
N HIS A 5 -16.14 -2.41 -9.20
CA HIS A 5 -16.27 -1.17 -8.44
C HIS A 5 -16.86 -0.09 -9.36
N ARG A 6 -17.26 1.05 -8.77
CA ARG A 6 -17.82 2.19 -9.50
C ARG A 6 -16.99 3.47 -9.36
N TYR A 7 -16.02 3.47 -8.46
CA TYR A 7 -15.26 4.65 -8.10
C TYR A 7 -13.80 4.45 -8.46
N GLU A 8 -13.22 5.53 -8.94
CA GLU A 8 -11.82 5.65 -9.31
C GLU A 8 -11.18 6.76 -8.48
N VAL A 9 -9.87 6.70 -8.29
CA VAL A 9 -9.14 7.83 -7.73
C VAL A 9 -9.16 8.98 -8.74
N SER A 10 -9.38 10.21 -8.26
CA SER A 10 -9.23 11.38 -9.12
C SER A 10 -7.75 11.64 -9.40
N ASN A 11 -7.39 11.74 -10.68
CA ASN A 11 -6.02 12.03 -11.10
C ASN A 11 -5.48 13.35 -10.56
N ALA A 12 -6.34 14.29 -10.19
CA ALA A 12 -5.93 15.54 -9.54
C ALA A 12 -5.16 15.31 -8.23
N TYR A 13 -5.35 14.16 -7.57
CA TYR A 13 -4.64 13.81 -6.34
C TYR A 13 -3.41 12.91 -6.57
N ARG A 14 -3.15 12.47 -7.79
CA ARG A 14 -2.10 11.48 -8.06
C ARG A 14 -0.72 11.99 -7.64
N ASP A 15 -0.38 13.21 -8.03
CA ASP A 15 0.93 13.79 -7.73
C ASP A 15 1.08 14.10 -6.24
N VAL A 16 0.00 14.60 -5.61
CA VAL A 16 -0.04 14.85 -4.16
C VAL A 16 0.19 13.54 -3.40
N LEU A 17 -0.51 12.47 -3.76
CA LEU A 17 -0.33 11.17 -3.10
C LEU A 17 1.11 10.64 -3.29
N ALA A 18 1.69 10.84 -4.48
CA ALA A 18 3.07 10.46 -4.75
C ALA A 18 4.10 11.26 -3.94
N GLU A 19 3.89 12.56 -3.78
CA GLU A 19 4.71 13.44 -2.94
C GLU A 19 4.72 12.95 -1.48
N TYR A 20 3.58 12.50 -0.96
CA TYR A 20 3.46 11.90 0.38
C TYR A 20 3.80 10.39 0.42
N GLY A 21 4.61 9.90 -0.52
CA GLY A 21 5.21 8.57 -0.47
C GLY A 21 4.35 7.41 -0.98
N MET A 22 3.18 7.67 -1.59
CA MET A 22 2.39 6.63 -2.26
C MET A 22 2.91 6.37 -3.67
N ARG A 23 3.26 5.13 -3.98
CA ARG A 23 3.64 4.75 -5.35
C ARG A 23 2.44 4.18 -6.10
N CYS A 24 2.02 4.80 -7.21
CA CYS A 24 1.08 4.19 -8.16
C CYS A 24 1.82 3.14 -9.01
N SER A 25 1.83 1.88 -8.58
CA SER A 25 2.58 0.80 -9.21
C SER A 25 1.84 0.09 -10.35
N GLY A 26 0.52 0.30 -10.47
CA GLY A 26 -0.29 -0.23 -11.56
C GLY A 26 -1.27 0.81 -12.07
N LEU A 27 -1.30 0.99 -13.38
CA LEU A 27 -2.22 1.87 -14.09
C LEU A 27 -3.06 1.04 -15.07
N SER A 28 -4.21 1.58 -15.47
CA SER A 28 -4.97 1.05 -16.60
C SER A 28 -4.13 1.05 -17.89
N PRO A 29 -4.52 0.27 -18.92
CA PRO A 29 -3.72 0.16 -20.15
C PRO A 29 -3.48 1.49 -20.88
N ASP A 30 -4.39 2.45 -20.75
CA ASP A 30 -4.29 3.81 -21.28
C ASP A 30 -3.56 4.79 -20.32
N GLY A 31 -3.16 4.32 -19.13
CA GLY A 31 -2.44 5.08 -18.11
C GLY A 31 -3.30 6.05 -17.31
N SER A 32 -4.62 6.08 -17.55
CA SER A 32 -5.52 7.11 -17.02
C SER A 32 -6.05 6.81 -15.62
N LEU A 33 -6.13 5.54 -15.21
CA LEU A 33 -6.66 5.14 -13.90
C LEU A 33 -5.56 4.45 -13.08
N VAL A 34 -5.57 4.67 -11.77
CA VAL A 34 -4.69 3.96 -10.85
C VAL A 34 -5.38 2.68 -10.40
N GLU A 35 -4.80 1.53 -10.74
CA GLU A 35 -5.34 0.22 -10.41
C GLU A 35 -4.60 -0.45 -9.24
N MET A 36 -3.36 -0.03 -8.96
CA MET A 36 -2.55 -0.57 -7.88
C MET A 36 -1.64 0.48 -7.26
N ILE A 37 -1.49 0.41 -5.94
CA ILE A 37 -0.65 1.30 -5.13
C ILE A 37 0.24 0.52 -4.16
N GLU A 38 1.37 1.11 -3.82
CA GLU A 38 2.35 0.61 -2.83
C GLU A 38 2.77 1.74 -1.89
N LEU A 39 3.23 1.38 -0.69
CA LEU A 39 3.96 2.28 0.22
C LEU A 39 5.37 1.72 0.40
N PRO A 40 6.39 2.30 -0.27
CA PRO A 40 7.76 1.75 -0.28
C PRO A 40 8.39 1.60 1.10
N ASP A 41 8.05 2.48 2.05
CA ASP A 41 8.61 2.47 3.40
C ASP A 41 7.94 1.43 4.34
N HIS A 42 6.91 0.73 3.86
CA HIS A 42 6.25 -0.33 4.60
C HIS A 42 6.77 -1.71 4.15
N PRO A 43 7.09 -2.64 5.07
CA PRO A 43 7.74 -3.92 4.73
C PRO A 43 6.94 -4.79 3.75
N TRP A 44 5.61 -4.61 3.72
CA TRP A 44 4.74 -5.16 2.68
C TRP A 44 3.41 -4.42 2.65
N PHE A 45 3.25 -3.44 1.76
CA PHE A 45 1.99 -2.73 1.55
C PHE A 45 1.65 -2.71 0.07
N LEU A 46 0.48 -3.23 -0.28
CA LEU A 46 -0.05 -3.22 -1.63
C LEU A 46 -1.57 -3.11 -1.57
N GLY A 47 -2.12 -2.17 -2.32
CA GLY A 47 -3.55 -2.05 -2.58
C GLY A 47 -3.83 -2.26 -4.06
N CYS A 48 -4.83 -3.07 -4.40
CA CYS A 48 -5.28 -3.23 -5.78
C CYS A 48 -6.80 -3.09 -5.86
N GLN A 49 -7.26 -2.54 -6.97
CA GLN A 49 -8.67 -2.26 -7.21
C GLN A 49 -9.45 -3.49 -7.75
N PHE A 50 -8.72 -4.40 -8.38
CA PHE A 50 -9.25 -5.63 -8.94
C PHE A 50 -9.36 -6.77 -7.91
N HIS A 51 -9.97 -7.90 -8.34
CA HIS A 51 -10.25 -9.07 -7.53
C HIS A 51 -9.24 -10.24 -7.77
N PRO A 52 -8.05 -10.24 -7.16
CA PRO A 52 -7.05 -11.31 -7.33
C PRO A 52 -7.55 -12.69 -6.85
N GLU A 53 -8.50 -12.72 -5.91
CA GLU A 53 -9.14 -13.91 -5.36
C GLU A 53 -9.79 -14.78 -6.43
N LEU A 54 -10.39 -14.17 -7.45
CA LEU A 54 -11.11 -14.89 -8.48
C LEU A 54 -10.20 -15.72 -9.38
N LYS A 55 -8.91 -15.37 -9.47
CA LYS A 55 -7.89 -16.10 -10.23
C LYS A 55 -6.97 -16.97 -9.38
N SER A 56 -6.99 -16.82 -8.06
CA SER A 56 -6.22 -17.67 -7.15
C SER A 56 -6.77 -19.10 -7.13
N ARG A 57 -5.88 -20.10 -7.13
CA ARG A 57 -6.25 -21.53 -7.04
C ARG A 57 -5.37 -22.24 -6.01
N PRO A 58 -5.81 -23.35 -5.39
CA PRO A 58 -5.02 -24.06 -4.39
C PRO A 58 -3.62 -24.47 -4.86
N THR A 59 -3.50 -24.96 -6.10
CA THR A 59 -2.22 -25.38 -6.70
C THR A 59 -1.44 -24.24 -7.37
N ARG A 60 -2.07 -23.07 -7.53
CA ARG A 60 -1.49 -21.89 -8.17
C ARG A 60 -2.05 -20.63 -7.49
N PRO A 61 -1.54 -20.31 -6.28
CA PRO A 61 -2.00 -19.14 -5.55
C PRO A 61 -1.66 -17.88 -6.35
N HIS A 62 -2.52 -16.86 -6.25
CA HIS A 62 -2.21 -15.57 -6.85
C HIS A 62 -0.92 -15.00 -6.23
N PRO A 63 0.00 -14.40 -7.03
CA PRO A 63 1.28 -13.90 -6.53
C PRO A 63 1.14 -12.92 -5.36
N LEU A 64 0.12 -12.06 -5.35
CA LEU A 64 -0.14 -11.14 -4.25
C LEU A 64 -0.39 -11.84 -2.90
N PHE A 65 -1.14 -12.95 -2.89
CA PHE A 65 -1.39 -13.71 -1.66
C PHE A 65 -0.16 -14.49 -1.21
N ALA A 66 0.54 -15.13 -2.15
CA ALA A 66 1.78 -15.84 -1.84
C ALA A 66 2.85 -14.87 -1.31
N GLY A 67 2.97 -13.70 -1.93
CA GLY A 67 3.85 -12.61 -1.50
C GLY A 67 3.50 -12.10 -0.10
N PHE A 68 2.22 -11.81 0.17
CA PHE A 68 1.76 -11.39 1.49
C PHE A 68 2.11 -12.40 2.60
N VAL A 69 1.81 -13.68 2.40
CA VAL A 69 2.15 -14.72 3.38
C VAL A 69 3.66 -14.85 3.56
N GLY A 70 4.43 -14.78 2.46
CA GLY A 70 5.89 -14.77 2.49
C GLY A 70 6.46 -13.62 3.33
N ALA A 71 6.00 -12.40 3.07
CA ALA A 71 6.40 -11.20 3.79
C ALA A 71 5.99 -11.25 5.27
N ALA A 72 4.78 -11.70 5.59
CA ALA A 72 4.32 -11.88 6.97
C ALA A 72 5.21 -12.88 7.72
N ARG A 73 5.62 -13.98 7.07
CA ARG A 73 6.54 -14.97 7.65
C ARG A 73 7.94 -14.40 7.87
N GLN A 74 8.45 -13.60 6.94
CA GLN A 74 9.73 -12.92 7.09
C GLN A 74 9.69 -11.91 8.25
N GLN A 75 8.63 -11.09 8.32
CA GLN A 75 8.46 -10.12 9.39
C GLN A 75 8.35 -10.76 10.76
N ARG A 76 7.65 -11.91 10.86
CA ARG A 76 7.61 -12.72 12.09
C ARG A 76 9.00 -13.24 12.48
N ARG A 77 9.85 -13.61 11.52
CA ARG A 77 11.23 -14.05 11.81
C ARG A 77 12.09 -12.87 12.28
N ALA A 78 12.02 -11.73 11.60
CA ALA A 78 12.73 -10.51 11.99
C ALA A 78 12.40 -10.09 13.44
N ARG A 79 11.12 -10.07 13.79
CA ARG A 79 10.66 -9.75 15.17
C ARG A 79 11.12 -10.75 16.23
N ARG A 80 11.32 -12.02 15.87
CA ARG A 80 11.77 -13.07 16.79
C ARG A 80 13.29 -13.17 16.92
N GLY A 81 14.03 -12.80 15.86
CA GLY A 81 15.49 -12.73 15.87
C GLY A 81 16.03 -11.43 16.49
N GLY A 82 15.23 -10.37 16.52
CA GLY A 82 15.54 -9.07 17.14
C GLY A 82 15.09 -8.95 18.60
N GLY A 83 15.25 -10.00 19.41
CA GLY A 83 15.06 -9.88 20.84
C GLY A 83 16.07 -8.88 21.42
N ALA A 84 15.56 -7.74 21.89
CA ALA A 84 16.26 -6.63 22.55
C ALA A 84 17.04 -5.64 21.65
N VAL A 85 16.32 -4.80 20.90
CA VAL A 85 16.70 -3.37 20.77
C VAL A 85 15.42 -2.52 20.75
N GLY A 86 15.45 -1.40 21.46
CA GLY A 86 14.29 -0.61 21.88
C GLY A 86 13.37 -0.12 20.76
N ALA A 87 12.13 0.10 21.16
CA ALA A 87 11.10 0.77 20.37
C ALA A 87 11.40 2.27 20.26
N GLU A 88 12.37 2.64 19.43
CA GLU A 88 12.67 4.04 19.08
C GLU A 88 13.02 4.02 17.59
N ASP A 89 12.01 4.08 16.73
CA ASP A 89 12.08 4.61 15.35
C ASP A 89 10.68 4.47 14.72
N ALA A 90 9.72 5.19 15.33
CA ALA A 90 8.57 5.66 14.58
C ALA A 90 9.11 6.71 13.60
N VAL A 91 9.53 6.27 12.42
CA VAL A 91 10.03 7.15 11.35
C VAL A 91 8.98 8.23 11.09
N ALA A 92 9.40 9.47 11.37
CA ALA A 92 8.68 10.67 11.06
C ALA A 92 8.41 10.70 9.55
N HIS A 93 7.13 10.79 9.19
CA HIS A 93 6.73 11.13 7.83
C HIS A 93 7.10 12.60 7.58
N PRO A 94 8.00 12.93 6.64
CA PRO A 94 8.26 14.32 6.32
C PRO A 94 7.02 14.88 5.61
N GLY A 95 6.17 15.59 6.35
CA GLY A 95 5.04 16.31 5.76
C GLY A 95 3.67 16.07 6.38
N ARG A 96 3.50 15.76 7.66
CA ARG A 96 2.20 16.07 8.29
C ARG A 96 2.05 17.60 8.37
N PRO A 97 1.15 18.27 7.61
CA PRO A 97 0.76 19.62 7.98
C PRO A 97 0.20 19.55 9.41
N SER A 98 0.78 20.39 10.27
CA SER A 98 0.36 20.56 11.65
C SER A 98 -1.14 20.80 11.71
N GLN A 99 -1.77 20.04 12.60
CA GLN A 99 -3.07 20.25 13.24
C GLN A 99 -3.85 21.52 12.86
N LEU A 100 -5.14 21.30 12.56
CA LEU A 100 -6.25 22.18 12.90
C LEU A 100 -5.86 23.21 13.99
N ALA A 101 -5.62 24.44 13.56
CA ALA A 101 -5.66 25.63 14.40
C ALA A 101 -6.78 26.52 13.82
N GLY A 102 -7.72 26.89 14.67
CA GLY A 102 -9.08 27.24 14.30
C GLY A 102 -9.28 28.50 13.48
N ARG A 103 -10.48 28.56 12.89
CA ARG A 103 -11.40 29.69 12.71
C ARG A 103 -12.77 29.02 12.45
N ARG A 104 -13.88 29.13 13.20
CA ARG A 104 -14.51 30.27 13.88
C ARG A 104 -14.25 31.54 13.07
N ASP A 105 -15.11 31.91 12.13
CA ASP A 105 -16.54 32.21 12.29
C ASP A 105 -17.39 31.80 11.07
#